data_AF-A0A926HL65-F1
#
_entry.id   AF-A0A926HL65-F1
#
_cell.length_a   1.000
_cell.length_b   1.000
_cell.length_c   1.000
_cell.angle_alpha   90.00
_cell.angle_beta   90.00
_cell.angle_gamma   90.00
#
_symmetry.space_group_name_H-M   'P 1'
#
loop_
_entity.id
_entity.type
_entity.pdbx_description
1 polymer ?
#
loop_
_entity_poly.entity_id
_entity_poly.type
_entity_poly.pdbx_seq_one_letter_code
_entity_poly.pdbx_strand_id
1 'polypeptide(L)'
;MENADIIQDLIDRFLRGEMTSQEKNSFLQQVDADTELKAEFLLQQEIYKGLHYAGNTALKMRLNKMHNEMPPVVIVHSKPETKIISMKMLWRAAAVILLFLIPAYFFFFNSPSADRLYKQYYTAYETNLTARGSNEALLLEIDDLYHTEDYAGALKKINMYSNADTIPAQLLLMKGICEMETGNDKAAHETFNVIIERNDMYHTDHALWYTALLELRAGNKEKCKELLHQLLAGSNPDHEVEAKELLRKL
;
A
#
# COMPACT_ATOMS: atom_id res chain seq x y z
N MET A 1 9.78 69.61 0.53
CA MET A 1 10.07 68.69 -0.58
C MET A 1 9.53 67.30 -0.27
N GLU A 2 9.80 66.74 0.92
CA GLU A 2 9.36 65.39 1.33
C GLU A 2 7.84 65.13 1.28
N ASN A 3 6.98 66.11 1.60
CA ASN A 3 5.52 65.95 1.53
C ASN A 3 4.93 65.95 0.11
N ALA A 4 5.61 66.57 -0.87
CA ALA A 4 5.10 66.66 -2.24
C ALA A 4 5.26 65.30 -2.97
N ASP A 5 6.36 64.61 -2.73
CA ASP A 5 6.64 63.29 -3.31
C ASP A 5 5.66 62.23 -2.78
N ILE A 6 5.29 62.31 -1.50
CA ILE A 6 4.30 61.41 -0.88
C ILE A 6 2.91 61.61 -1.51
N ILE A 7 2.53 62.87 -1.78
CA ILE A 7 1.25 63.21 -2.43
C ILE A 7 1.20 62.68 -3.87
N GLN A 8 2.30 62.80 -4.62
CA GLN A 8 2.36 62.28 -5.99
C GLN A 8 2.24 60.76 -6.04
N ASP A 9 2.92 60.04 -5.14
CA ASP A 9 2.80 58.57 -5.05
C ASP A 9 1.37 58.12 -4.73
N LEU A 10 0.68 58.84 -3.84
CA LEU A 10 -0.74 58.61 -3.52
C LEU A 10 -1.64 58.80 -4.75
N ILE A 11 -1.46 59.87 -5.53
CA ILE A 11 -2.27 60.10 -6.74
C ILE A 11 -2.01 59.01 -7.78
N ASP A 12 -0.75 58.63 -8.00
CA ASP A 12 -0.37 57.60 -8.97
C ASP A 12 -0.95 56.23 -8.62
N ARG A 13 -0.86 55.82 -7.35
CA ARG A 13 -1.45 54.55 -6.87
C ARG A 13 -2.96 54.53 -7.01
N PHE A 14 -3.62 55.68 -6.80
CA PHE A 14 -5.06 55.80 -7.02
C PHE A 14 -5.42 55.64 -8.51
N LEU A 15 -4.72 56.33 -9.41
CA LEU A 15 -4.99 56.30 -10.85
C LEU A 15 -4.71 54.92 -11.47
N ARG A 16 -3.72 54.19 -10.94
CA ARG A 16 -3.40 52.80 -11.35
C ARG A 16 -4.35 51.75 -10.77
N GLY A 17 -5.20 52.10 -9.81
CA GLY A 17 -6.13 51.18 -9.15
C GLY A 17 -5.46 50.24 -8.14
N GLU A 18 -4.32 50.63 -7.59
CA GLU A 18 -3.51 49.83 -6.65
C GLU A 18 -3.88 50.07 -5.18
N MET A 19 -4.92 50.88 -4.92
CA MET A 19 -5.43 51.16 -3.58
C MET A 19 -6.58 50.24 -3.20
N THR A 20 -6.62 49.84 -1.93
CA THR A 20 -7.77 49.15 -1.34
C THR A 20 -8.98 50.09 -1.23
N SER A 21 -10.19 49.51 -1.07
CA SER A 21 -11.43 50.30 -0.95
C SER A 21 -11.42 51.27 0.24
N GLN A 22 -10.73 50.91 1.33
CA GLN A 22 -10.60 51.74 2.53
C GLN A 22 -9.63 52.91 2.29
N GLU A 23 -8.46 52.66 1.69
CA GLU A 23 -7.48 53.69 1.33
C GLU A 23 -8.06 54.68 0.31
N LYS A 24 -8.80 54.17 -0.67
CA LYS A 24 -9.46 54.99 -1.70
C LYS A 24 -10.42 56.01 -1.10
N ASN A 25 -11.25 55.60 -0.14
CA ASN A 25 -12.21 56.49 0.53
C ASN A 25 -11.50 57.54 1.39
N SER A 26 -10.44 57.14 2.11
CA SER A 26 -9.62 58.09 2.89
C SER A 26 -8.94 59.12 1.99
N PHE A 27 -8.42 58.70 0.84
CA PHE A 27 -7.79 59.58 -0.14
C PHE A 27 -8.78 60.59 -0.74
N LEU A 28 -9.98 60.12 -1.14
CA LEU A 28 -11.03 61.02 -1.66
C LEU A 28 -11.47 62.07 -0.64
N GLN A 29 -11.53 61.72 0.66
CA GLN A 29 -11.80 62.68 1.72
C GLN A 29 -10.69 63.73 1.86
N GLN A 30 -9.43 63.36 1.68
CA GLN A 30 -8.30 64.30 1.70
C GLN A 30 -8.33 65.23 0.48
N VAL A 31 -8.65 64.69 -0.70
CA VAL A 31 -8.81 65.47 -1.94
C VAL A 31 -9.95 66.49 -1.84
N ASP A 32 -11.04 66.18 -1.12
CA ASP A 32 -12.13 67.14 -0.93
C ASP A 32 -11.84 68.18 0.17
N ALA A 33 -10.97 67.85 1.12
CA ALA A 33 -10.58 68.76 2.20
C ALA A 33 -9.49 69.77 1.79
N ASP A 34 -8.63 69.42 0.83
CA ASP A 34 -7.50 70.24 0.39
C ASP A 34 -7.67 70.70 -1.07
N THR A 35 -7.72 72.01 -1.27
CA THR A 35 -7.93 72.63 -2.59
C THR A 35 -6.70 72.51 -3.50
N GLU A 36 -5.49 72.49 -2.94
CA GLU A 36 -4.24 72.37 -3.69
C GLU A 36 -4.05 70.93 -4.18
N LEU A 37 -4.31 69.96 -3.30
CA LEU A 37 -4.33 68.54 -3.65
C LEU A 37 -5.37 68.20 -4.72
N LYS A 38 -6.55 68.82 -4.65
CA LYS A 38 -7.61 68.66 -5.66
C LYS A 38 -7.19 69.12 -7.05
N ALA A 39 -6.50 70.25 -7.14
CA ALA A 39 -6.03 70.77 -8.41
C ALA A 39 -4.97 69.84 -9.04
N GLU A 40 -4.01 69.36 -8.24
CA GLU A 40 -2.97 68.43 -8.70
C GLU A 40 -3.57 67.08 -9.12
N PHE A 41 -4.50 66.54 -8.33
CA PHE A 41 -5.21 65.29 -8.66
C PHE A 41 -5.97 65.39 -9.98
N LEU A 42 -6.69 66.49 -10.22
CA LEU A 42 -7.43 66.71 -11.46
C LEU A 42 -6.50 66.80 -12.67
N LEU A 43 -5.36 67.49 -12.53
CA LEU A 43 -4.37 67.61 -13.60
C LEU A 43 -3.81 66.23 -14.00
N GLN A 44 -3.35 65.45 -13.01
CA GLN A 44 -2.79 64.11 -13.27
C GLN A 44 -3.85 63.13 -13.79
N GLN A 45 -5.09 63.24 -13.31
CA GLN A 45 -6.20 62.44 -13.82
C GLN A 45 -6.47 62.72 -15.31
N GLU A 46 -6.44 63.97 -15.75
CA GLU A 46 -6.64 64.33 -17.16
C GLU A 46 -5.49 63.84 -18.04
N ILE A 47 -4.24 63.92 -17.56
CA ILE A 47 -3.07 63.35 -18.25
C ILE A 47 -3.22 61.83 -18.40
N TYR A 48 -3.60 61.13 -17.33
CA TYR A 48 -3.81 59.69 -17.32
C TYR A 48 -4.93 59.27 -18.29
N LYS A 49 -6.07 59.95 -18.26
CA LYS A 49 -7.18 59.72 -19.20
C LYS A 49 -6.76 59.95 -20.66
N GLY A 50 -6.03 61.04 -20.93
CA GLY A 50 -5.53 61.38 -22.26
C GLY A 50 -4.58 60.30 -22.82
N LEU A 51 -3.65 59.82 -22.00
CA LEU A 51 -2.70 58.78 -22.38
C LEU A 51 -3.38 57.42 -22.62
N HIS A 52 -4.32 57.04 -21.74
CA HIS A 52 -5.11 55.82 -21.90
C HIS A 52 -6.01 55.86 -23.14
N TYR A 53 -6.64 57.01 -23.43
CA TYR A 53 -7.47 57.18 -24.61
C TYR A 53 -6.65 57.08 -25.91
N ALA A 54 -5.48 57.73 -25.96
CA ALA A 54 -4.56 57.66 -27.09
C ALA A 54 -4.00 56.23 -27.31
N GLY A 55 -3.59 55.55 -26.24
CA GLY A 55 -3.11 54.16 -26.31
C GLY A 55 -4.19 53.19 -26.79
N ASN A 56 -5.40 53.28 -26.23
CA ASN A 56 -6.50 52.39 -26.59
C ASN A 56 -7.02 52.62 -28.01
N THR A 57 -7.05 53.87 -28.49
CA THR A 57 -7.43 54.18 -29.87
C THR A 57 -6.40 53.67 -30.87
N ALA A 58 -5.10 53.80 -30.59
CA ALA A 58 -4.03 53.25 -31.42
C ALA A 58 -4.08 51.71 -31.47
N LEU A 59 -4.32 51.04 -30.34
CA LEU A 59 -4.48 49.59 -30.28
C LEU A 59 -5.71 49.12 -31.07
N LYS A 60 -6.85 49.80 -30.90
CA LYS A 60 -8.09 49.51 -31.63
C LYS A 60 -7.92 49.68 -33.15
N MET A 61 -7.20 50.72 -33.59
CA MET A 61 -6.87 50.91 -35.00
C MET A 61 -5.97 49.78 -35.55
N ARG A 62 -4.96 49.33 -34.79
CA ARG A 62 -4.12 48.20 -35.20
C ARG A 62 -4.91 46.88 -35.30
N LEU A 63 -5.79 46.60 -34.33
CA LEU A 63 -6.64 45.41 -34.35
C LEU A 63 -7.60 45.42 -35.56
N ASN A 64 -8.23 46.56 -35.83
CA ASN A 64 -9.12 46.70 -36.99
C ASN A 64 -8.36 46.55 -38.32
N LYS A 65 -7.12 47.05 -38.41
CA LYS A 65 -6.28 46.87 -39.60
C LYS A 65 -5.94 45.38 -39.82
N MET A 66 -5.56 44.66 -38.77
CA MET A 66 -5.32 43.21 -38.85
C MET A 66 -6.59 42.43 -39.24
N HIS A 67 -7.75 42.82 -38.71
CA HIS A 67 -9.02 42.18 -39.04
C HIS A 67 -9.39 42.35 -40.53
N ASN A 68 -9.12 43.52 -41.10
CA ASN A 68 -9.45 43.83 -42.50
C ASN A 68 -8.43 43.31 -43.52
N GLU A 69 -7.20 42.98 -43.09
CA GLU A 69 -6.14 42.42 -43.94
C GLU A 69 -6.11 40.87 -43.94
N MET A 70 -6.93 40.21 -43.12
CA MET A 70 -7.11 38.76 -43.17
C MET A 70 -8.01 38.39 -44.38
N PRO A 71 -7.55 37.52 -45.30
CA PRO A 71 -8.42 37.00 -46.35
C PRO A 71 -9.59 36.22 -45.71
N PRO A 72 -10.78 36.17 -46.36
CA PRO A 72 -11.93 35.49 -45.80
C PRO A 72 -11.59 34.03 -45.56
N VAL A 73 -11.70 33.60 -44.29
CA VAL A 73 -11.57 32.20 -43.93
C VAL A 73 -12.76 31.46 -44.56
N VAL A 74 -12.49 30.70 -45.62
CA VAL A 74 -13.46 29.74 -46.16
C VAL A 74 -13.56 28.60 -45.16
N ILE A 75 -14.51 28.71 -44.23
CA ILE A 75 -14.84 27.60 -43.32
C ILE A 75 -15.62 26.58 -44.15
N VAL A 76 -14.94 25.54 -44.63
CA VAL A 76 -15.61 24.34 -45.13
C VAL A 76 -16.34 23.72 -43.94
N HIS A 77 -17.67 23.85 -43.89
CA HIS A 77 -18.49 23.15 -42.90
C HIS A 77 -18.53 21.66 -43.24
N SER A 78 -17.58 20.87 -42.72
CA SER A 78 -17.83 19.44 -42.57
C SER A 78 -18.73 19.25 -41.34
N LYS A 79 -19.93 18.68 -41.55
CA LYS A 79 -20.79 18.26 -40.45
C LYS A 79 -20.02 17.23 -39.60
N PRO A 80 -19.82 17.42 -38.29
CA PRO A 80 -19.32 16.33 -37.46
C PRO A 80 -20.43 15.28 -37.34
N GLU A 81 -20.18 14.07 -37.86
CA GLU A 81 -21.03 12.92 -37.57
C GLU A 81 -20.87 12.58 -36.09
N THR A 82 -21.81 13.02 -35.25
CA THR A 82 -21.89 12.56 -33.86
C THR A 82 -22.33 11.09 -33.85
N LYS A 83 -21.39 10.18 -33.56
CA LYS A 83 -21.72 8.78 -33.27
C LYS A 83 -22.46 8.71 -31.94
N ILE A 84 -23.78 8.55 -32.03
CA ILE A 84 -24.65 8.31 -30.88
C ILE A 84 -24.45 6.85 -30.46
N ILE A 85 -23.71 6.61 -29.38
CA ILE A 85 -23.59 5.27 -28.80
C ILE A 85 -24.92 4.97 -28.10
N SER A 86 -25.65 3.96 -28.60
CA SER A 86 -26.94 3.61 -28.03
C SER A 86 -26.80 3.16 -26.57
N MET A 87 -27.71 3.59 -25.69
CA MET A 87 -27.71 3.19 -24.27
C MET A 87 -27.68 1.67 -24.09
N LYS A 88 -28.31 0.91 -25.01
CA LYS A 88 -28.28 -0.55 -25.06
C LYS A 88 -26.86 -1.13 -25.27
N MET A 89 -25.96 -0.40 -25.93
CA MET A 89 -24.56 -0.77 -26.10
C MET A 89 -23.75 -0.59 -24.81
N LEU A 90 -24.07 0.44 -24.02
CA LEU A 90 -23.48 0.64 -22.69
C LEU A 90 -23.91 -0.45 -21.70
N TRP A 91 -25.18 -0.86 -21.71
CA TRP A 91 -25.67 -1.98 -20.89
C TRP A 91 -25.03 -3.33 -21.27
N ARG A 92 -24.79 -3.57 -22.57
CA ARG A 92 -24.06 -4.76 -23.04
C ARG A 92 -22.59 -4.75 -22.59
N ALA A 93 -21.92 -3.60 -22.65
CA ALA A 93 -20.54 -3.47 -22.19
C ALA A 93 -20.41 -3.70 -20.67
N ALA A 94 -21.34 -3.15 -19.87
CA ALA A 94 -21.38 -3.36 -18.43
C ALA A 94 -21.61 -4.84 -18.05
N ALA A 95 -22.49 -5.54 -18.79
CA ALA A 95 -22.75 -6.96 -18.57
C ALA A 95 -21.51 -7.83 -18.83
N VAL A 96 -20.70 -7.51 -19.84
CA VAL A 96 -19.44 -8.21 -20.13
C VAL A 96 -18.42 -7.98 -19.02
N ILE A 97 -18.30 -6.75 -18.51
CA ILE A 97 -17.40 -6.45 -17.39
C ILE A 97 -17.81 -7.24 -16.14
N LEU A 98 -19.11 -7.29 -15.83
CA LEU A 98 -19.62 -8.05 -14.69
C LEU A 98 -19.40 -9.57 -14.86
N LEU A 99 -19.53 -10.08 -16.08
CA LEU A 99 -19.29 -11.48 -16.42
C LEU A 99 -17.84 -11.92 -16.15
N PHE A 100 -16.87 -11.02 -16.27
CA PHE A 100 -15.47 -11.32 -15.96
C PHE A 100 -15.09 -10.95 -14.52
N LEU A 101 -15.65 -9.88 -13.95
CA LEU A 101 -15.34 -9.46 -12.58
C LEU A 101 -15.89 -10.41 -11.52
N ILE A 102 -17.08 -10.99 -11.71
CA ILE A 102 -17.66 -11.91 -10.71
C ILE A 102 -16.84 -13.20 -10.58
N PRO A 103 -16.49 -13.93 -11.66
CA PRO A 103 -15.63 -15.10 -11.57
C PRO A 103 -14.21 -14.74 -11.12
N ALA A 104 -13.65 -13.62 -11.58
CA ALA A 104 -12.34 -13.17 -11.12
C ALA A 104 -12.35 -12.86 -9.62
N TYR A 105 -13.42 -12.23 -9.11
CA TYR A 105 -13.57 -11.99 -7.67
C TYR A 105 -13.63 -13.29 -6.88
N PHE A 106 -14.43 -14.27 -7.33
CA PHE A 106 -14.47 -15.59 -6.70
C PHE A 106 -13.16 -16.38 -6.85
N PHE A 107 -12.40 -16.20 -7.92
CA PHE A 107 -11.14 -16.90 -8.12
C PHE A 107 -10.00 -16.29 -7.28
N PHE A 108 -9.94 -14.95 -7.18
CA PHE A 108 -8.87 -14.24 -6.46
C PHE A 108 -9.16 -14.07 -4.96
N PHE A 109 -10.41 -13.92 -4.54
CA PHE A 109 -10.76 -13.65 -3.14
C PHE A 109 -11.34 -14.87 -2.39
N ASN A 110 -11.53 -16.01 -3.06
CA ASN A 110 -12.08 -17.23 -2.47
C ASN A 110 -11.07 -18.40 -2.43
N SER A 111 -9.80 -18.15 -2.78
CA SER A 111 -8.73 -19.04 -2.34
C SER A 111 -8.61 -18.88 -0.83
N PRO A 112 -8.79 -19.94 -0.03
CA PRO A 112 -8.64 -19.84 1.42
C PRO A 112 -7.25 -19.24 1.70
N SER A 113 -7.21 -18.14 2.46
CA SER A 113 -5.96 -17.47 2.78
C SER A 113 -4.97 -18.49 3.36
N ALA A 114 -3.69 -18.30 3.09
CA ALA A 114 -2.67 -19.23 3.58
C ALA A 114 -2.78 -19.45 5.10
N ASP A 115 -3.14 -18.42 5.85
CA ASP A 115 -3.48 -18.50 7.28
C ASP A 115 -4.68 -19.42 7.59
N ARG A 116 -5.73 -19.40 6.76
CA ARG A 116 -6.90 -20.25 6.95
C ARG A 116 -6.57 -21.71 6.65
N LEU A 117 -5.78 -21.97 5.61
CA LEU A 117 -5.30 -23.31 5.29
C LEU A 117 -4.35 -23.83 6.38
N TYR A 118 -3.39 -23.02 6.82
CA TYR A 118 -2.50 -23.34 7.93
C TYR A 118 -3.29 -23.75 9.17
N LYS A 119 -4.25 -22.93 9.61
CA LYS A 119 -5.10 -23.23 10.78
C LYS A 119 -5.96 -24.49 10.63
N GLN A 120 -6.29 -24.88 9.40
CA GLN A 120 -7.08 -26.07 9.15
C GLN A 120 -6.25 -27.35 9.27
N TYR A 121 -4.96 -27.29 8.89
CA TYR A 121 -4.10 -28.46 8.79
C TYR A 121 -3.06 -28.56 9.92
N TYR A 122 -2.80 -27.47 10.63
CA TYR A 122 -1.88 -27.48 11.75
C TYR A 122 -2.49 -28.16 12.97
N THR A 123 -1.81 -29.19 13.45
CA THR A 123 -2.01 -29.81 14.76
C THR A 123 -0.66 -29.94 15.44
N ALA A 124 -0.60 -29.61 16.74
CA ALA A 124 0.60 -29.84 17.52
C ALA A 124 0.88 -31.35 17.57
N TYR A 125 2.16 -31.72 17.48
CA TYR A 125 2.55 -33.12 17.49
C TYR A 125 2.27 -33.72 18.86
N GLU A 126 1.40 -34.72 18.93
CA GLU A 126 1.11 -35.45 20.17
C GLU A 126 2.18 -36.52 20.40
N THR A 127 2.98 -36.35 21.44
CA THR A 127 4.06 -37.30 21.75
C THR A 127 4.38 -37.28 23.22
N ASN A 128 4.75 -38.43 23.78
CA ASN A 128 5.23 -38.50 25.15
C ASN A 128 6.74 -38.75 25.12
N LEU A 129 7.50 -37.92 25.84
CA LEU A 129 8.92 -38.16 26.04
C LEU A 129 9.10 -39.37 26.96
N THR A 130 9.73 -40.43 26.43
CA THR A 130 10.18 -41.53 27.28
C THR A 130 11.56 -41.22 27.83
N ALA A 131 11.68 -41.16 29.15
CA ALA A 131 12.93 -40.75 29.78
C ALA A 131 13.47 -41.84 30.72
N ARG A 132 14.78 -42.07 30.67
CA ARG A 132 15.53 -42.93 31.61
C ARG A 132 16.93 -42.34 31.83
N GLY A 133 17.37 -42.26 33.08
CA GLY A 133 18.73 -41.82 33.45
C GLY A 133 18.82 -40.36 33.91
N SER A 134 19.99 -39.72 33.74
CA SER A 134 20.30 -38.43 34.37
C SER A 134 19.43 -37.24 33.90
N ASN A 135 18.79 -37.35 32.74
CA ASN A 135 17.98 -36.28 32.15
C ASN A 135 16.47 -36.49 32.36
N GLU A 136 16.07 -37.49 33.15
CA GLU A 136 14.66 -37.88 33.32
C GLU A 136 13.78 -36.75 33.84
N ALA A 137 14.20 -36.07 34.91
CA ALA A 137 13.44 -34.96 35.47
C ALA A 137 13.28 -33.79 34.48
N LEU A 138 14.31 -33.48 33.70
CA LEU A 138 14.25 -32.40 32.70
C LEU A 138 13.31 -32.75 31.56
N LEU A 139 13.35 -34.00 31.06
CA LEU A 139 12.50 -34.44 29.97
C LEU A 139 11.02 -34.51 30.39
N LEU A 140 10.72 -34.96 31.62
CA LEU A 140 9.37 -34.93 32.17
C LEU A 140 8.84 -33.50 32.32
N GLU A 141 9.68 -32.55 32.75
CA GLU A 141 9.29 -31.14 32.84
C GLU A 141 9.03 -30.53 31.46
N ILE A 142 9.84 -30.87 30.45
CA ILE A 142 9.61 -30.45 29.06
C ILE A 142 8.28 -31.01 28.54
N ASP A 143 8.02 -32.30 28.81
CA ASP A 143 6.79 -32.98 28.40
C ASP A 143 5.54 -32.33 29.01
N ASP A 144 5.56 -32.06 30.32
CA ASP A 144 4.47 -31.38 31.02
C ASP A 144 4.22 -29.97 30.47
N LEU A 145 5.27 -29.17 30.29
CA LEU A 145 5.16 -27.82 29.75
C LEU A 145 4.64 -27.82 28.30
N TYR A 146 5.04 -28.79 27.50
CA TYR A 146 4.58 -28.93 26.11
C TYR A 146 3.09 -29.31 26.05
N HIS A 147 2.65 -30.29 26.86
CA HIS A 147 1.25 -30.71 26.90
C HIS A 147 0.31 -29.70 27.57
N THR A 148 0.84 -28.83 28.43
CA THR A 148 0.11 -27.70 29.02
C THR A 148 0.16 -26.44 28.16
N GLU A 149 0.70 -26.53 26.93
CA GLU A 149 0.83 -25.44 25.95
C GLU A 149 1.73 -24.27 26.42
N ASP A 150 2.51 -24.44 27.48
CA ASP A 150 3.59 -23.50 27.85
C ASP A 150 4.82 -23.72 26.97
N TYR A 151 4.65 -23.42 25.67
CA TYR A 151 5.71 -23.56 24.67
C TYR A 151 6.93 -22.70 24.97
N ALA A 152 6.75 -21.55 25.62
CA ALA A 152 7.87 -20.69 26.01
C ALA A 152 8.68 -21.33 27.16
N GLY A 153 8.01 -21.89 28.15
CA GLY A 153 8.62 -22.66 29.23
C GLY A 153 9.33 -23.90 28.70
N ALA A 154 8.65 -24.69 27.87
CA ALA A 154 9.22 -25.89 27.24
C ALA A 154 10.47 -25.55 26.41
N LEU A 155 10.41 -24.53 25.55
CA LEU A 155 11.55 -24.09 24.74
C LEU A 155 12.74 -23.69 25.61
N LYS A 156 12.50 -22.97 26.71
CA LYS A 156 13.56 -22.60 27.66
C LYS A 156 14.24 -23.84 28.26
N LYS A 157 13.46 -24.86 28.63
CA LYS A 157 13.98 -26.12 29.20
C LYS A 157 14.71 -26.96 28.16
N ILE A 158 14.18 -27.06 26.95
CA ILE A 158 14.82 -27.75 25.83
C ILE A 158 16.20 -27.13 25.52
N ASN A 159 16.31 -25.79 25.54
CA ASN A 159 17.59 -25.10 25.32
C ASN A 159 18.62 -25.33 26.44
N MET A 160 18.20 -25.78 27.61
CA MET A 160 19.09 -26.18 28.70
C MET A 160 19.54 -27.65 28.59
N TYR A 161 19.04 -28.39 27.61
CA TYR A 161 19.42 -29.78 27.41
C TYR A 161 20.92 -29.88 27.08
N SER A 162 21.67 -30.47 28.00
CA SER A 162 23.13 -30.39 28.12
C SER A 162 23.94 -31.10 27.03
N ASN A 163 23.27 -31.72 26.06
CA ASN A 163 23.88 -32.47 24.97
C ASN A 163 23.44 -31.92 23.61
N ALA A 164 23.77 -30.66 23.31
CA ALA A 164 23.37 -29.98 22.08
C ALA A 164 23.74 -30.76 20.79
N ASP A 165 24.86 -31.49 20.80
CA ASP A 165 25.33 -32.29 19.66
C ASP A 165 24.58 -33.63 19.50
N THR A 166 23.80 -34.07 20.50
CA THR A 166 23.05 -35.35 20.49
C THR A 166 21.60 -35.19 20.94
N ILE A 167 21.01 -34.01 20.73
CA ILE A 167 19.57 -33.81 20.97
C ILE A 167 18.78 -34.84 20.14
N PRO A 168 17.93 -35.67 20.75
CA PRO A 168 17.10 -36.64 20.04
C PRO A 168 16.17 -35.96 19.04
N ALA A 169 15.88 -36.63 17.91
CA ALA A 169 15.02 -36.08 16.86
C ALA A 169 13.62 -35.70 17.40
N GLN A 170 13.06 -36.49 18.31
CA GLN A 170 11.79 -36.19 19.00
C GLN A 170 11.87 -34.85 19.76
N LEU A 171 12.96 -34.61 20.49
CA LEU A 171 13.14 -33.38 21.26
C LEU A 171 13.39 -32.16 20.35
N LEU A 172 14.07 -32.36 19.21
CA LEU A 172 14.19 -31.33 18.17
C LEU A 172 12.83 -31.02 17.52
N LEU A 173 12.00 -32.03 17.29
CA LEU A 173 10.67 -31.83 16.73
C LEU A 173 9.79 -30.99 17.68
N MET A 174 9.78 -31.33 18.96
CA MET A 174 9.12 -30.53 20.00
C MET A 174 9.67 -29.10 20.06
N LYS A 175 11.00 -28.95 19.99
CA LYS A 175 11.66 -27.64 19.95
C LYS A 175 11.16 -26.79 18.79
N GLY A 176 11.15 -27.34 17.58
CA GLY A 176 10.69 -26.65 16.38
C GLY A 176 9.24 -26.21 16.51
N ILE A 177 8.37 -27.06 17.06
CA ILE A 177 6.96 -26.72 17.31
C ILE A 177 6.84 -25.58 18.34
N CYS A 178 7.61 -25.64 19.44
CA CYS A 178 7.62 -24.54 20.42
C CYS A 178 8.12 -23.23 19.78
N GLU A 179 9.10 -23.30 18.89
CA GLU A 179 9.58 -22.15 18.13
C GLU A 179 8.48 -21.61 17.19
N MET A 180 7.72 -22.47 16.51
CA MET A 180 6.57 -22.05 15.68
C MET A 180 5.48 -21.34 16.50
N GLU A 181 5.16 -21.87 17.68
CA GLU A 181 4.10 -21.35 18.57
C GLU A 181 4.50 -20.04 19.26
N THR A 182 5.79 -19.89 19.55
CA THR A 182 6.33 -18.64 20.09
C THR A 182 6.62 -17.59 19.02
N GLY A 183 6.29 -17.86 17.75
CA GLY A 183 6.47 -16.94 16.62
C GLY A 183 7.90 -16.84 16.10
N ASN A 184 8.78 -17.78 16.47
CA ASN A 184 10.17 -17.85 16.07
C ASN A 184 10.36 -18.72 14.82
N ASP A 185 9.62 -18.41 13.75
CA ASP A 185 9.53 -19.20 12.51
C ASP A 185 10.87 -19.52 11.88
N LYS A 186 11.80 -18.55 11.91
CA LYS A 186 13.16 -18.74 11.38
C LYS A 186 13.92 -19.81 12.15
N ALA A 187 13.83 -19.79 13.49
CA ALA A 187 14.48 -20.80 14.32
C ALA A 187 13.82 -22.17 14.12
N ALA A 188 12.49 -22.21 14.01
CA ALA A 188 11.75 -23.45 13.73
C ALA A 188 12.21 -24.09 12.41
N HIS A 189 12.36 -23.30 11.34
CA HIS A 189 12.91 -23.76 10.07
C HIS A 189 14.31 -24.37 10.22
N GLU A 190 15.21 -23.68 10.93
CA GLU A 190 16.57 -24.17 11.18
C GLU A 190 16.53 -25.49 11.97
N THR A 191 15.69 -25.58 13.00
CA THR A 191 15.52 -26.78 13.82
C THR A 191 14.96 -27.97 13.02
N PHE A 192 13.93 -27.78 12.20
CA PHE A 192 13.38 -28.86 11.35
C PHE A 192 14.35 -29.30 10.27
N ASN A 193 15.11 -28.38 9.68
CA ASN A 193 16.15 -28.72 8.70
C ASN A 193 17.21 -29.66 9.29
N VAL A 194 17.58 -29.48 10.55
CA VAL A 194 18.50 -30.42 11.23
C VAL A 194 17.92 -31.84 11.27
N ILE A 195 16.60 -32.00 11.48
CA ILE A 195 15.95 -33.32 11.48
C ILE A 195 15.94 -33.92 10.07
N ILE A 196 15.59 -33.11 9.07
CA ILE A 196 15.55 -33.51 7.65
C ILE A 196 16.94 -33.94 7.17
N GLU A 197 17.98 -33.18 7.51
CA GLU A 197 19.38 -33.50 7.15
C GLU A 197 19.90 -34.76 7.84
N ARG A 198 19.46 -35.02 9.09
CA ARG A 198 19.77 -36.26 9.80
C ARG A 198 19.06 -37.48 9.18
N ASN A 199 18.03 -37.25 8.37
CA ASN A 199 17.23 -38.28 7.72
C ASN A 199 16.75 -39.35 8.72
N ASP A 200 16.23 -38.89 9.87
CA ASP A 200 15.69 -39.76 10.91
C ASP A 200 14.39 -40.42 10.41
N MET A 201 14.36 -41.76 10.42
CA MET A 201 13.29 -42.55 9.82
C MET A 201 11.90 -42.28 10.44
N TYR A 202 11.83 -41.79 11.68
CA TYR A 202 10.57 -41.58 12.40
C TYR A 202 10.13 -40.13 12.46
N HIS A 203 11.03 -39.16 12.21
CA HIS A 203 10.74 -37.74 12.43
C HIS A 203 10.92 -36.88 11.18
N THR A 204 11.54 -37.39 10.12
CA THR A 204 11.76 -36.63 8.88
C THR A 204 10.44 -36.21 8.24
N ASP A 205 9.44 -37.09 8.21
CA ASP A 205 8.13 -36.79 7.62
C ASP A 205 7.42 -35.69 8.40
N HIS A 206 7.46 -35.73 9.73
CA HIS A 206 6.93 -34.67 10.58
C HIS A 206 7.68 -33.35 10.36
N ALA A 207 9.01 -33.37 10.28
CA ALA A 207 9.81 -32.17 10.04
C ALA A 207 9.51 -31.55 8.67
N LEU A 208 9.36 -32.37 7.62
CA LEU A 208 8.93 -31.92 6.28
C LEU A 208 7.53 -31.32 6.31
N TRP A 209 6.60 -31.95 7.02
CA TRP A 209 5.23 -31.46 7.18
C TRP A 209 5.19 -30.08 7.85
N TYR A 210 5.82 -29.92 9.01
CA TYR A 210 5.83 -28.63 9.72
C TYR A 210 6.60 -27.54 8.95
N THR A 211 7.66 -27.91 8.23
CA THR A 211 8.36 -26.97 7.33
C THR A 211 7.44 -26.54 6.19
N ALA A 212 6.66 -27.45 5.60
CA ALA A 212 5.71 -27.11 4.54
C ALA A 212 4.60 -26.17 5.06
N LEU A 213 4.12 -26.39 6.28
CA LEU A 213 3.15 -25.51 6.93
C LEU A 213 3.73 -24.12 7.23
N LEU A 214 4.99 -24.02 7.64
CA LEU A 214 5.68 -22.74 7.80
C LEU A 214 5.80 -21.98 6.47
N GLU A 215 6.23 -22.65 5.40
CA GLU A 215 6.29 -22.03 4.07
C GLU A 215 4.90 -21.59 3.58
N LEU A 216 3.86 -22.39 3.86
CA LEU A 216 2.49 -22.01 3.60
C LEU A 216 2.13 -20.72 4.34
N ARG A 217 2.35 -20.67 5.66
CA ARG A 217 2.10 -19.49 6.50
C ARG A 217 2.86 -18.26 6.01
N ALA A 218 4.08 -18.44 5.53
CA ALA A 218 4.90 -17.38 4.92
C ALA A 218 4.42 -16.95 3.51
N GLY A 219 3.43 -17.64 2.93
CA GLY A 219 2.90 -17.37 1.58
C GLY A 219 3.69 -18.01 0.44
N ASN A 220 4.72 -18.79 0.75
CA ASN A 220 5.62 -19.45 -0.21
C ASN A 220 5.00 -20.76 -0.74
N LYS A 221 3.90 -20.65 -1.50
CA LYS A 221 3.12 -21.80 -1.99
C LYS A 221 3.94 -22.81 -2.80
N GLU A 222 4.85 -22.35 -3.66
CA GLU A 222 5.68 -23.25 -4.48
C GLU A 222 6.60 -24.10 -3.62
N LYS A 223 7.29 -23.50 -2.65
CA LYS A 223 8.16 -24.22 -1.73
C LYS A 223 7.39 -25.17 -0.80
N CYS A 224 6.18 -24.76 -0.40
CA CYS A 224 5.25 -25.65 0.30
C CYS A 224 4.93 -26.90 -0.55
N LYS A 225 4.58 -26.72 -1.84
CA LYS A 225 4.30 -27.84 -2.76
C LYS A 225 5.51 -28.76 -2.92
N GLU A 226 6.71 -28.21 -3.08
CA GLU A 226 7.96 -28.98 -3.18
C GLU A 226 8.17 -29.86 -1.94
N LEU A 227 8.03 -29.31 -0.74
CA LEU A 227 8.17 -30.04 0.52
C LEU A 227 7.10 -31.12 0.70
N LEU A 228 5.86 -30.85 0.31
CA LEU A 228 4.78 -31.85 0.35
C LEU A 228 5.02 -32.99 -0.64
N HIS A 229 5.55 -32.69 -1.83
CA HIS A 229 5.95 -33.73 -2.78
C HIS A 229 7.13 -34.56 -2.27
N GLN A 230 8.09 -33.92 -1.60
CA GLN A 230 9.21 -34.62 -0.95
C GLN A 230 8.72 -35.56 0.15
N LEU A 231 7.80 -35.12 1.00
CA LEU A 231 7.16 -35.96 2.03
C LEU A 231 6.47 -37.16 1.39
N LEU A 232 5.66 -36.95 0.35
CA LEU A 232 4.91 -38.00 -0.34
C LEU A 232 5.78 -38.98 -1.16
N ALA A 233 7.07 -38.69 -1.35
CA ALA A 233 8.01 -39.62 -1.97
C ALA A 233 8.47 -40.73 -1.00
N GLY A 234 8.24 -40.56 0.30
CA GLY A 234 8.48 -41.57 1.33
C GLY A 234 7.58 -42.80 1.19
N SER A 235 7.97 -43.91 1.82
CA SER A 235 7.14 -45.12 1.84
C SER A 235 6.18 -45.07 3.03
N ASN A 236 4.89 -44.85 2.74
CA ASN A 236 3.82 -44.69 3.74
C ASN A 236 4.16 -43.58 4.78
N PRO A 237 4.38 -42.33 4.31
CA PRO A 237 4.83 -41.26 5.17
C PRO A 237 3.75 -40.83 6.16
N ASP A 238 4.17 -40.34 7.33
CA ASP A 238 3.25 -39.64 8.22
C ASP A 238 2.70 -38.38 7.52
N HIS A 239 1.45 -38.01 7.85
CA HIS A 239 0.72 -36.90 7.22
C HIS A 239 0.40 -37.08 5.72
N GLU A 240 0.43 -38.32 5.19
CA GLU A 240 0.18 -38.60 3.77
C GLU A 240 -1.18 -38.06 3.28
N VAL A 241 -2.23 -38.25 4.08
CA VAL A 241 -3.60 -37.84 3.72
C VAL A 241 -3.70 -36.32 3.70
N GLU A 242 -3.22 -35.68 4.76
CA GLU A 242 -3.20 -34.23 4.96
C GLU A 242 -2.39 -33.55 3.86
N ALA A 243 -1.22 -34.09 3.51
CA ALA A 243 -0.37 -33.59 2.45
C ALA A 243 -1.06 -33.64 1.07
N LYS A 244 -1.74 -34.76 0.74
CA LYS A 244 -2.50 -34.88 -0.51
C LYS A 244 -3.67 -33.91 -0.57
N GLU A 245 -4.39 -33.75 0.53
CA GLU A 245 -5.50 -32.80 0.58
C GLU A 245 -5.04 -31.35 0.46
N LEU A 246 -3.95 -30.99 1.15
CA LEU A 246 -3.38 -29.66 1.11
C LEU A 246 -2.89 -29.33 -0.30
N LEU A 247 -2.17 -30.23 -0.96
CA LEU A 247 -1.75 -30.08 -2.36
C LEU A 247 -2.93 -29.80 -3.30
N ARG A 248 -4.08 -30.46 -3.09
CA ARG A 248 -5.29 -30.23 -3.90
C ARG A 248 -5.88 -28.82 -3.72
N LYS A 249 -5.63 -28.18 -2.58
CA LYS A 249 -6.14 -26.84 -2.24
C LYS A 249 -5.19 -25.70 -2.60
N LEU A 250 -3.92 -25.98 -2.88
CA LEU A 250 -2.88 -24.98 -3.17
C LEU A 250 -2.77 -24.57 -4.64
#